data_AF-A0A2G5EWB2-F1
#
_entry.id   AF-A0A2G5EWB2-F1
#
_cell.length_a   1.000
_cell.length_b   1.000
_cell.length_c   1.000
_cell.angle_alpha   90.00
_cell.angle_beta   90.00
_cell.angle_gamma   90.00
#
_symmetry.space_group_name_H-M   'P 1'
#
loop_
_entity.id
_entity.type
_entity.pdbx_description
1 polymer ?
#
loop_
_entity_poly.entity_id
_entity_poly.type
_entity_poly.pdbx_seq_one_letter_code
_entity_poly.pdbx_strand_id
1 'polypeptide(L)'
;MNCLNVHGISTASTLLHRNDLWEEKKRKVIRLCYNGKSRNLTSSGDLTSTELGSIKSDKIHLPSLNNLSIKELAPLQQTKETRSREVVNSNGIGIVPFLTGRVFLITGATGFLAKVLIEKILRTVPEVDKIYLLIKANDKDVAMERLMKEIVDTELFVHMRQFYGKSYMKCMLNKLVPVVGNVGESRLGMEVEFADHIANEVDIIVHSAGNTNFNERYDVAIDVNTLGPCRMLSFAKRCKGLKLFMHVSTAYTNGQRKGVISEKPFRNGESITRELAAFENCMSSFPILDVEAEIKVAFDARNAFQDNIVTQKMQDLGMERARMYGWQDTYVFTKAMGEMMIESQREEIPVVIIRPSIIESTYKEPIPGWIEGLRMMDPLLIYYGKGELTAFPVDAKGVIDAVPADMVVNAMLAAMAKHGAVGKPGLRVYHIASSVVNPLVYQDLCDYFFDYFNSSPYMDLQRRPIKIQPAKVFNSMDDFHTHIQTEAVQRSANSPQEIRFSKRVQRSLDLAKHLAKLYEPYTFYEGRFDNTNVQMLIKELSEEEKRHFDFDVGSVDWKDYICNIHIPGVLRHVQKGRGL
;
A
#
# COMPACT_ATOMS: atom_id res chain seq x y z
N MET A 1 21.61 3.05 58.16
CA MET A 1 21.90 1.93 59.08
C MET A 1 21.30 0.67 58.48
N ASN A 2 22.15 -0.34 58.28
CA ASN A 2 21.90 -1.75 57.91
C ASN A 2 21.15 -2.00 56.57
N CYS A 3 21.80 -2.26 55.43
CA CYS A 3 22.63 -3.42 55.05
C CYS A 3 21.99 -4.79 55.32
N LEU A 4 21.57 -5.48 54.25
CA LEU A 4 21.87 -6.90 54.00
C LEU A 4 21.81 -7.18 52.48
N ASN A 5 22.99 -7.05 51.89
CA ASN A 5 23.60 -7.81 50.79
C ASN A 5 23.36 -9.36 50.99
N VAL A 6 23.39 -10.30 50.02
CA VAL A 6 24.15 -10.38 48.77
C VAL A 6 23.83 -11.69 47.98
N HIS A 7 24.06 -11.63 46.65
CA HIS A 7 24.34 -12.69 45.64
C HIS A 7 23.26 -13.75 45.31
N GLY A 8 22.95 -14.09 44.05
CA GLY A 8 23.59 -13.79 42.77
C GLY A 8 23.87 -15.09 42.00
N ILE A 9 23.15 -15.36 40.90
CA ILE A 9 23.63 -16.21 39.78
C ILE A 9 23.19 -15.61 38.44
N SER A 10 24.17 -14.95 37.83
CA SER A 10 24.53 -14.81 36.41
C SER A 10 23.74 -15.57 35.32
N THR A 11 23.29 -14.78 34.34
CA THR A 11 23.40 -14.95 32.86
C THR A 11 22.79 -16.15 32.13
N ALA A 12 21.86 -15.83 31.21
CA ALA A 12 21.77 -16.43 29.88
C ALA A 12 21.62 -15.32 28.82
N SER A 13 22.65 -14.47 28.68
CA SER A 13 22.80 -13.48 27.61
C SER A 13 23.53 -14.10 26.42
N THR A 14 22.91 -15.06 25.74
CA THR A 14 23.52 -15.68 24.56
C THR A 14 22.48 -16.16 23.56
N LEU A 15 21.78 -15.23 22.89
CA LEU A 15 21.03 -15.55 21.66
C LEU A 15 20.77 -14.33 20.75
N LEU A 16 21.56 -13.25 20.87
CA LEU A 16 21.47 -12.06 20.00
C LEU A 16 22.73 -11.75 19.17
N HIS A 17 23.74 -12.62 19.17
CA HIS A 17 24.85 -12.54 18.22
C HIS A 17 24.67 -13.58 17.10
N ARG A 18 23.87 -13.25 16.09
CA ARG A 18 23.97 -13.89 14.76
C ARG A 18 23.36 -13.13 13.58
N ASN A 19 23.07 -11.83 13.70
CA ASN A 19 22.64 -11.02 12.57
C ASN A 19 23.76 -10.17 11.94
N ASP A 20 24.90 -9.97 12.62
CA ASP A 20 26.00 -9.16 12.07
C ASP A 20 26.96 -9.92 11.14
N LEU A 21 26.89 -11.26 11.09
CA LEU A 21 27.65 -12.09 10.14
C LEU A 21 26.93 -12.32 8.79
N TRP A 22 25.70 -11.80 8.65
CA TRP A 22 24.90 -11.92 7.42
C TRP A 22 25.06 -10.72 6.47
N GLU A 23 25.38 -9.54 7.00
CA GLU A 23 25.62 -8.33 6.18
C GLU A 23 27.06 -8.22 5.65
N GLU A 24 28.04 -8.85 6.31
CA GLU A 24 29.43 -8.85 5.82
C GLU A 24 29.67 -9.82 4.63
N LYS A 25 28.83 -10.84 4.46
CA LYS A 25 28.90 -11.79 3.33
C LYS A 25 28.26 -11.30 2.03
N LYS A 26 27.41 -10.27 2.06
CA LYS A 26 26.85 -9.66 0.84
C LYS A 26 27.84 -8.76 0.09
N ARG A 27 28.90 -8.29 0.74
CA ARG A 27 29.91 -7.41 0.10
C ARG A 27 31.03 -8.14 -0.66
N LYS A 28 30.99 -9.48 -0.78
CA LYS A 28 32.06 -10.26 -1.45
C LYS A 28 31.62 -11.22 -2.56
N VAL A 29 30.37 -11.17 -3.04
CA VAL A 29 29.89 -12.05 -4.14
C VAL A 29 29.29 -11.27 -5.31
N ILE A 30 29.90 -10.14 -5.68
CA ILE A 30 29.70 -9.50 -7.00
C ILE A 30 31.07 -9.25 -7.61
N ARG A 31 31.70 -10.31 -8.09
CA ARG A 31 32.73 -10.30 -9.14
C ARG A 31 32.93 -11.75 -9.57
N LEU A 32 32.92 -11.98 -10.88
CA LEU A 32 32.97 -13.25 -11.62
C LEU A 32 31.58 -13.81 -11.98
N CYS A 33 31.10 -13.44 -13.17
CA CYS A 33 30.67 -14.38 -14.23
C CYS A 33 30.04 -13.63 -15.43
N TYR A 34 30.90 -13.13 -16.32
CA TYR A 34 30.71 -12.81 -17.75
C TYR A 34 32.16 -12.90 -18.28
N ASN A 35 32.60 -13.67 -19.27
CA ASN A 35 32.07 -14.48 -20.36
C ASN A 35 32.88 -15.81 -20.36
N GLY A 36 32.44 -16.94 -20.89
CA GLY A 36 32.12 -17.13 -22.30
C GLY A 36 32.24 -18.62 -22.63
N LYS A 37 31.50 -19.01 -23.65
CA LYS A 37 31.37 -20.38 -24.18
C LYS A 37 32.74 -20.99 -24.50
N SER A 38 32.92 -22.25 -24.13
CA SER A 38 33.89 -23.15 -24.73
C SER A 38 33.16 -24.34 -25.35
N ARG A 39 33.22 -24.44 -26.68
CA ARG A 39 33.30 -25.72 -27.38
C ARG A 39 34.50 -25.63 -28.30
N ASN A 40 35.39 -26.60 -28.13
CA ASN A 40 36.63 -26.81 -28.87
C ASN A 40 36.38 -26.99 -30.36
N LEU A 41 37.24 -26.38 -31.17
CA LEU A 41 37.77 -26.95 -32.41
C LEU A 41 39.18 -26.40 -32.64
N THR A 42 40.12 -27.34 -32.67
CA THR A 42 41.50 -27.32 -33.18
C THR A 42 41.58 -26.70 -34.58
N SER A 43 42.67 -26.15 -35.14
CA SER A 43 44.11 -26.08 -34.87
C SER A 43 44.74 -25.19 -35.97
N SER A 44 46.00 -24.75 -35.78
CA SER A 44 46.97 -24.22 -36.77
C SER A 44 46.60 -22.92 -37.51
N GLY A 45 47.46 -21.92 -37.73
CA GLY A 45 48.90 -21.76 -37.49
C GLY A 45 49.33 -20.34 -37.90
N ASP A 46 50.57 -20.02 -37.56
CA ASP A 46 51.51 -19.05 -38.12
C ASP A 46 51.25 -17.52 -38.12
N LEU A 47 52.21 -16.86 -37.46
CA LEU A 47 52.62 -15.47 -37.62
C LEU A 47 53.27 -15.25 -39.00
N THR A 48 53.01 -14.12 -39.65
CA THR A 48 54.06 -13.23 -40.20
C THR A 48 53.50 -11.88 -40.64
N SER A 49 54.36 -10.87 -40.47
CA SER A 49 54.29 -9.46 -40.79
C SER A 49 54.08 -9.12 -42.27
N THR A 50 53.40 -8.01 -42.61
CA THR A 50 53.97 -6.85 -43.35
C THR A 50 52.92 -5.77 -43.73
N GLU A 51 53.31 -4.52 -43.47
CA GLU A 51 53.22 -3.28 -44.27
C GLU A 51 51.92 -2.72 -44.91
N LEU A 52 51.72 -1.43 -44.59
CA LEU A 52 51.28 -0.26 -45.38
C LEU A 52 50.18 -0.36 -46.45
N GLY A 53 49.17 0.50 -46.30
CA GLY A 53 48.34 0.97 -47.42
C GLY A 53 47.15 1.82 -47.00
N SER A 54 47.29 3.15 -47.08
CA SER A 54 46.24 4.16 -46.89
C SER A 54 44.98 3.95 -47.74
N ILE A 55 43.79 4.40 -47.27
CA ILE A 55 42.73 5.05 -48.08
C ILE A 55 41.71 5.75 -47.15
N LYS A 56 41.14 6.83 -47.72
CA LYS A 56 40.49 8.02 -47.16
C LYS A 56 39.14 7.80 -46.46
N SER A 57 38.83 8.81 -45.64
CA SER A 57 37.54 9.17 -45.05
C SER A 57 36.47 9.48 -46.11
N ASP A 58 35.25 9.03 -45.88
CA ASP A 58 34.05 9.70 -46.39
C ASP A 58 32.94 9.74 -45.33
N LYS A 59 32.41 10.95 -45.11
CA LYS A 59 31.25 11.26 -44.28
C LYS A 59 29.98 10.79 -44.99
N ILE A 60 29.05 10.16 -44.27
CA ILE A 60 27.68 9.93 -44.76
C ILE A 60 26.69 10.73 -43.92
N HIS A 61 25.93 11.57 -44.63
CA HIS A 61 24.84 12.42 -44.18
C HIS A 61 23.58 11.61 -43.78
N LEU A 62 22.90 12.04 -42.72
CA LEU A 62 21.53 11.62 -42.39
C LEU A 62 20.51 12.36 -43.29
N PRO A 63 19.42 11.71 -43.77
CA PRO A 63 18.34 12.39 -44.48
C PRO A 63 17.33 13.05 -43.54
N SER A 64 16.89 14.25 -43.91
CA SER A 64 15.79 15.01 -43.32
C SER A 64 14.42 14.42 -43.70
N LEU A 65 13.53 14.25 -42.72
CA LEU A 65 12.13 13.92 -42.92
C LEU A 65 11.31 15.19 -43.16
N ASN A 66 11.01 15.47 -44.42
CA ASN A 66 9.87 16.29 -44.84
C ASN A 66 9.17 15.57 -45.99
N ASN A 67 7.84 15.65 -46.00
CA ASN A 67 6.88 15.11 -46.98
C ASN A 67 6.33 13.71 -46.70
N LEU A 68 5.23 13.65 -45.95
CA LEU A 68 4.15 12.71 -46.21
C LEU A 68 2.81 13.46 -46.06
N SER A 69 2.01 13.42 -47.13
CA SER A 69 0.82 14.24 -47.35
C SER A 69 -0.37 13.78 -46.51
N ILE A 70 -1.11 14.76 -45.98
CA ILE A 70 -2.42 14.60 -45.34
C ILE A 70 -3.51 14.65 -46.41
N LYS A 71 -4.30 13.56 -46.52
CA LYS A 71 -5.60 13.39 -47.18
C LYS A 71 -6.22 12.16 -46.47
N GLU A 72 -7.44 12.08 -45.96
CA GLU A 72 -8.70 12.82 -46.03
C GLU A 72 -9.48 12.42 -44.77
N LEU A 73 -10.11 13.35 -44.04
CA LEU A 73 -11.29 13.10 -43.19
C LEU A 73 -12.07 14.42 -43.11
N ALA A 74 -13.31 14.42 -43.60
CA ALA A 74 -14.16 15.59 -43.78
C ALA A 74 -14.75 16.12 -42.45
N PRO A 75 -15.01 17.44 -42.32
CA PRO A 75 -15.68 18.00 -41.14
C PRO A 75 -17.20 17.98 -41.29
N LEU A 76 -17.91 17.37 -40.34
CA LEU A 76 -19.35 17.55 -40.18
C LEU A 76 -19.63 18.88 -39.45
N GLN A 77 -20.49 19.66 -40.09
CA GLN A 77 -20.86 21.04 -39.73
C GLN A 77 -21.65 21.10 -38.40
N GLN A 78 -21.36 22.14 -37.62
CA GLN A 78 -22.19 22.59 -36.50
C GLN A 78 -23.48 23.25 -37.03
N THR A 79 -24.63 22.86 -36.48
CA THR A 79 -25.83 23.69 -36.46
C THR A 79 -26.15 24.09 -35.03
N LYS A 80 -26.17 25.40 -34.78
CA LYS A 80 -26.71 26.02 -33.56
C LYS A 80 -28.22 25.87 -33.56
N GLU A 81 -28.79 25.39 -32.45
CA GLU A 81 -30.11 25.83 -32.02
C GLU A 81 -30.24 25.77 -30.50
N THR A 82 -30.80 26.83 -29.94
CA THR A 82 -30.95 27.10 -28.51
C THR A 82 -32.40 26.85 -28.12
N ARG A 83 -32.68 25.95 -27.17
CA ARG A 83 -33.77 26.13 -26.19
C ARG A 83 -33.75 25.08 -25.06
N SER A 84 -33.58 25.62 -23.87
CA SER A 84 -33.95 25.14 -22.54
C SER A 84 -34.97 23.99 -22.45
N ARG A 85 -34.49 22.84 -21.97
CA ARG A 85 -35.17 21.91 -21.06
C ARG A 85 -34.09 21.28 -20.18
N GLU A 86 -34.30 21.20 -18.87
CA GLU A 86 -33.48 20.38 -17.97
C GLU A 86 -33.59 18.92 -18.42
N VAL A 87 -32.65 18.51 -19.27
CA VAL A 87 -32.36 17.11 -19.52
C VAL A 87 -31.45 16.69 -18.37
N VAL A 88 -31.94 15.81 -17.50
CA VAL A 88 -31.07 15.01 -16.63
C VAL A 88 -30.12 14.29 -17.57
N ASN A 89 -28.89 14.78 -17.67
CA ASN A 89 -27.93 14.33 -18.66
C ASN A 89 -27.55 12.88 -18.30
N SER A 90 -27.96 11.93 -19.15
CA SER A 90 -27.75 10.48 -19.01
C SER A 90 -26.30 10.04 -19.24
N ASN A 91 -25.31 10.91 -18.99
CA ASN A 91 -23.94 10.77 -19.50
C ASN A 91 -22.93 10.27 -18.46
N GLY A 92 -23.37 9.87 -17.27
CA GLY A 92 -22.48 9.38 -16.22
C GLY A 92 -21.56 10.46 -15.63
N ILE A 93 -20.49 10.03 -14.95
CA ILE A 93 -19.50 10.92 -14.32
C ILE A 93 -18.54 11.54 -15.35
N GLY A 94 -18.30 10.84 -16.46
CA GLY A 94 -17.31 11.22 -17.47
C GLY A 94 -15.88 10.86 -17.07
N ILE A 95 -15.66 9.66 -16.50
CA ILE A 95 -14.34 9.22 -16.02
C ILE A 95 -13.28 9.31 -17.12
N VAL A 96 -13.47 8.62 -18.25
CA VAL A 96 -12.50 8.61 -19.35
C VAL A 96 -12.29 10.02 -19.93
N PRO A 97 -13.35 10.78 -20.32
CA PRO A 97 -13.19 12.15 -20.82
C PRO A 97 -12.43 13.09 -19.87
N PHE A 98 -12.61 12.94 -18.56
CA PHE A 98 -11.90 13.76 -17.58
C PHE A 98 -10.39 13.47 -17.55
N LEU A 99 -10.02 12.19 -17.64
CA LEU A 99 -8.64 11.70 -17.55
C LEU A 99 -7.85 11.88 -18.86
N THR A 100 -8.54 11.95 -20.00
CA THR A 100 -7.93 12.18 -21.33
C THR A 100 -7.09 13.46 -21.33
N GLY A 101 -5.83 13.35 -21.79
CA GLY A 101 -4.91 14.47 -21.89
C GLY A 101 -4.41 15.04 -20.55
N ARG A 102 -4.73 14.40 -19.41
CA ARG A 102 -4.30 14.88 -18.09
C ARG A 102 -2.86 14.52 -17.78
N VAL A 103 -2.22 15.40 -17.02
CA VAL A 103 -0.90 15.19 -16.44
C VAL A 103 -1.02 14.88 -14.94
N PHE A 104 -0.43 13.75 -14.53
CA PHE A 104 -0.46 13.29 -13.15
C PHE A 104 0.88 13.47 -12.44
N LEU A 105 0.84 13.75 -11.14
CA LEU A 105 1.95 13.50 -10.22
C LEU A 105 1.50 12.49 -9.16
N ILE A 106 2.16 11.33 -9.13
CA ILE A 106 1.85 10.23 -8.19
C ILE A 106 3.04 10.00 -7.26
N THR A 107 2.80 10.12 -5.96
CA THR A 107 3.77 9.71 -4.94
C THR A 107 3.47 8.30 -4.44
N GLY A 108 4.49 7.56 -4.02
CA GLY A 108 4.31 6.17 -3.59
C GLY A 108 4.04 5.23 -4.77
N ALA A 109 4.46 5.63 -5.98
CA ALA A 109 4.22 4.94 -7.25
C ALA A 109 4.66 3.47 -7.27
N THR A 110 5.69 3.13 -6.50
CA THR A 110 6.19 1.75 -6.39
C THR A 110 5.40 0.89 -5.43
N GLY A 111 4.44 1.48 -4.70
CA GLY A 111 3.54 0.76 -3.79
C GLY A 111 2.44 0.03 -4.54
N PHE A 112 1.86 -0.97 -3.88
CA PHE A 112 0.83 -1.86 -4.45
C PHE A 112 -0.37 -1.13 -5.06
N LEU A 113 -1.07 -0.29 -4.29
CA LEU A 113 -2.27 0.40 -4.77
C LEU A 113 -1.95 1.34 -5.94
N ALA A 114 -0.85 2.10 -5.84
CA ALA A 114 -0.45 3.04 -6.88
C ALA A 114 -0.12 2.32 -8.20
N LYS A 115 0.43 1.10 -8.15
CA LYS A 115 0.65 0.29 -9.35
C LYS A 115 -0.64 -0.13 -10.03
N VAL A 116 -1.63 -0.59 -9.26
CA VAL A 116 -2.96 -0.91 -9.80
C VAL A 116 -3.59 0.34 -10.43
N LEU A 117 -3.44 1.51 -9.80
CA LEU A 117 -3.91 2.78 -10.34
C LEU A 117 -3.21 3.14 -11.67
N ILE A 118 -1.88 3.07 -11.72
CA ILE A 118 -1.10 3.39 -12.92
C ILE A 118 -1.46 2.43 -14.06
N GLU A 119 -1.56 1.13 -13.79
CA GLU A 119 -1.98 0.15 -14.79
C GLU A 119 -3.39 0.46 -15.31
N LYS A 120 -4.34 0.72 -14.39
CA LYS A 120 -5.72 1.02 -14.76
C LYS A 120 -5.82 2.26 -15.64
N ILE A 121 -5.12 3.34 -15.28
CA ILE A 121 -5.08 4.58 -16.08
C ILE A 121 -4.54 4.28 -17.48
N LEU A 122 -3.37 3.64 -17.58
CA LEU A 122 -2.73 3.41 -18.88
C LEU A 122 -3.49 2.41 -19.77
N ARG A 123 -4.17 1.43 -19.17
CA ARG A 123 -4.99 0.45 -19.90
C ARG A 123 -6.31 1.03 -20.37
N THR A 124 -6.96 1.87 -19.58
CA THR A 124 -8.32 2.37 -19.87
C THR A 124 -8.35 3.75 -20.52
N VAL A 125 -7.30 4.56 -20.35
CA VAL A 125 -7.17 5.90 -20.93
C VAL A 125 -5.76 6.07 -21.54
N PRO A 126 -5.45 5.42 -22.68
CA PRO A 126 -4.17 5.55 -23.36
C PRO A 126 -3.78 7.01 -23.72
N GLU A 127 -4.79 7.88 -23.84
CA GLU A 127 -4.67 9.30 -24.15
C GLU A 127 -4.32 10.18 -22.94
N VAL A 128 -4.14 9.61 -21.73
CA VAL A 128 -3.50 10.35 -20.63
C VAL A 128 -2.17 10.91 -21.11
N ASP A 129 -1.80 12.16 -20.80
CA ASP A 129 -0.61 12.76 -21.40
C ASP A 129 0.66 12.12 -20.84
N LYS A 130 0.93 12.37 -19.55
CA LYS A 130 2.09 11.83 -18.82
C LYS A 130 1.79 11.66 -17.34
N ILE A 131 2.54 10.79 -16.69
CA ILE A 131 2.46 10.49 -15.26
C ILE A 131 3.86 10.64 -14.66
N TYR A 132 4.07 11.72 -13.92
CA TYR A 132 5.24 11.91 -13.08
C TYR A 132 5.16 11.00 -11.85
N LEU A 133 6.19 10.22 -11.62
CA LEU A 133 6.26 9.24 -10.54
C LEU A 133 7.35 9.65 -9.56
N LEU A 134 6.96 10.16 -8.39
CA LEU A 134 7.93 10.49 -7.34
C LEU A 134 8.48 9.19 -6.72
N ILE A 135 9.76 8.92 -6.98
CA ILE A 135 10.47 7.72 -6.56
C ILE A 135 11.64 8.12 -5.66
N LYS A 136 11.66 7.54 -4.46
CA LYS A 136 12.76 7.70 -3.51
C LYS A 136 14.03 7.03 -4.06
N ALA A 137 14.97 7.83 -4.52
CA ALA A 137 16.22 7.37 -5.12
C ALA A 137 17.34 8.38 -4.83
N ASN A 138 18.59 7.95 -4.98
CA ASN A 138 19.74 8.84 -4.81
C ASN A 138 19.98 9.72 -6.05
N ASP A 139 19.63 9.20 -7.23
CA ASP A 139 19.84 9.83 -8.51
C ASP A 139 18.82 9.34 -9.55
N LYS A 140 18.88 9.92 -10.76
CA LYS A 140 17.95 9.67 -11.85
C LYS A 140 18.08 8.25 -12.41
N ASP A 141 19.28 7.66 -12.40
CA ASP A 141 19.52 6.31 -12.90
C ASP A 141 18.88 5.26 -11.98
N VAL A 142 19.07 5.41 -10.66
CA VAL A 142 18.41 4.57 -9.65
C VAL A 142 16.90 4.72 -9.71
N ALA A 143 16.37 5.93 -9.91
CA ALA A 143 14.93 6.14 -10.08
C ALA A 143 14.39 5.41 -11.33
N MET A 144 15.13 5.44 -12.44
CA MET A 144 14.78 4.72 -13.66
C MET A 144 14.85 3.20 -13.47
N GLU A 145 15.88 2.68 -12.79
CA GLU A 145 15.97 1.24 -12.46
C GLU A 145 14.76 0.79 -11.65
N ARG A 146 14.38 1.57 -10.62
CA ARG A 146 13.20 1.28 -9.80
C ARG A 146 11.91 1.35 -10.60
N LEU A 147 11.73 2.34 -11.47
CA LEU A 147 10.58 2.41 -12.39
C LEU A 147 10.48 1.13 -13.23
N MET A 148 11.59 0.71 -13.81
CA MET A 148 11.65 -0.48 -14.65
C MET A 148 11.28 -1.74 -13.85
N LYS A 149 12.03 -2.01 -12.78
CA LYS A 149 11.91 -3.25 -12.01
C LYS A 149 10.63 -3.34 -11.20
N GLU A 150 10.23 -2.25 -10.56
CA GLU A 150 9.16 -2.26 -9.56
C GLU A 150 7.79 -1.95 -10.18
N ILE A 151 7.72 -1.42 -11.41
CA ILE A 151 6.46 -1.07 -12.10
C ILE A 151 6.40 -1.74 -13.47
N VAL A 152 7.22 -1.31 -14.44
CA VAL A 152 7.10 -1.69 -15.87
C VAL A 152 7.26 -3.20 -16.09
N ASP A 153 8.17 -3.83 -15.36
CA ASP A 153 8.50 -5.25 -15.52
C ASP A 153 7.60 -6.19 -14.74
N THR A 154 6.72 -5.65 -13.88
CA THR A 154 5.85 -6.46 -13.02
C THR A 154 4.80 -7.24 -13.83
N GLU A 155 4.36 -8.38 -13.26
CA GLU A 155 3.31 -9.23 -13.85
C GLU A 155 1.99 -8.48 -14.05
N LEU A 156 1.74 -7.43 -13.25
CA LEU A 156 0.55 -6.58 -13.34
C LEU A 156 0.32 -6.03 -14.76
N PHE A 157 1.39 -5.66 -15.46
CA PHE A 157 1.33 -5.05 -16.80
C PHE A 157 1.39 -6.09 -17.94
N VAL A 158 1.18 -7.39 -17.65
CA VAL A 158 1.33 -8.46 -18.66
C VAL A 158 0.38 -8.30 -19.84
N HIS A 159 -0.88 -7.92 -19.61
CA HIS A 159 -1.86 -7.73 -20.68
C HIS A 159 -1.48 -6.55 -21.59
N MET A 160 -1.00 -5.44 -21.02
CA MET A 160 -0.48 -4.32 -21.80
C MET A 160 0.76 -4.72 -22.61
N ARG A 161 1.67 -5.50 -22.02
CA ARG A 161 2.87 -6.00 -22.71
C ARG A 161 2.50 -6.89 -23.90
N GLN A 162 1.50 -7.74 -23.75
CA GLN A 162 0.97 -8.58 -24.82
C GLN A 162 0.30 -7.75 -25.91
N PHE A 163 -0.53 -6.77 -25.54
CA PHE A 163 -1.25 -5.90 -26.47
C PHE A 163 -0.31 -5.03 -27.31
N TYR A 164 0.63 -4.32 -26.69
CA TYR A 164 1.56 -3.42 -27.38
C TYR A 164 2.76 -4.12 -28.00
N GLY A 165 3.06 -5.36 -27.60
CA GLY A 165 4.18 -6.16 -28.12
C GLY A 165 5.50 -5.40 -28.09
N LYS A 166 6.17 -5.28 -29.24
CA LYS A 166 7.46 -4.58 -29.38
C LYS A 166 7.39 -3.09 -29.03
N SER A 167 6.20 -2.49 -29.11
CA SER A 167 5.99 -1.06 -28.79
C SER A 167 5.75 -0.81 -27.30
N TYR A 168 5.60 -1.86 -26.47
CA TYR A 168 5.30 -1.74 -25.04
C TYR A 168 6.28 -0.81 -24.32
N MET A 169 7.58 -1.07 -24.45
CA MET A 169 8.61 -0.27 -23.79
C MET A 169 8.57 1.20 -24.19
N LYS A 170 8.41 1.48 -25.49
CA LYS A 170 8.28 2.85 -26.00
C LYS A 170 7.02 3.53 -25.45
N CYS A 171 5.89 2.82 -25.39
CA CYS A 171 4.65 3.34 -24.83
C CYS A 171 4.80 3.70 -23.35
N MET A 172 5.36 2.79 -22.55
CA MET A 172 5.54 3.01 -21.10
C MET A 172 6.48 4.18 -20.82
N LEU A 173 7.63 4.25 -21.49
CA LEU A 173 8.62 5.33 -21.27
C LEU A 173 8.16 6.69 -21.82
N ASN A 174 7.22 6.70 -22.77
CA ASN A 174 6.60 7.95 -23.23
C ASN A 174 5.59 8.50 -22.21
N LYS A 175 4.97 7.64 -21.40
CA LYS A 175 3.91 8.01 -20.45
C LYS A 175 4.41 8.16 -19.02
N LEU A 176 5.41 7.38 -18.61
CA LEU A 176 5.89 7.34 -17.23
C LEU A 176 7.22 8.08 -17.10
N VAL A 177 7.24 9.12 -16.25
CA VAL A 177 8.42 9.95 -16.02
C VAL A 177 8.87 9.78 -14.56
N PRO A 178 10.00 9.10 -14.28
CA PRO A 178 10.49 8.97 -12.91
C PRO A 178 11.03 10.31 -12.42
N VAL A 179 10.64 10.70 -11.20
CA VAL A 179 11.06 11.92 -10.53
C VAL A 179 11.77 11.53 -9.24
N VAL A 180 13.05 11.89 -9.11
CA VAL A 180 13.79 11.68 -7.87
C VAL A 180 13.18 12.56 -6.79
N GLY A 181 12.77 11.96 -5.67
CA GLY A 181 12.33 12.71 -4.52
C GLY A 181 11.78 11.85 -3.38
N ASN A 182 11.54 12.51 -2.26
CA ASN A 182 11.13 11.89 -1.01
C ASN A 182 10.16 12.83 -0.28
N VAL A 183 8.97 12.34 0.06
CA VAL A 183 7.95 13.13 0.78
C VAL A 183 8.36 13.52 2.20
N GLY A 184 9.36 12.84 2.77
CA GLY A 184 9.99 13.20 4.04
C GLY A 184 10.92 14.42 3.96
N GLU A 185 11.32 14.83 2.76
CA GLU A 185 12.35 15.86 2.57
C GLU A 185 11.75 17.22 2.23
N SER A 186 12.44 18.30 2.62
CA SER A 186 12.07 19.66 2.23
C SER A 186 11.99 19.77 0.70
N ARG A 187 10.96 20.48 0.20
CA ARG A 187 10.64 20.57 -1.24
C ARG A 187 10.51 19.20 -1.93
N LEU A 188 10.11 18.17 -1.18
CA LEU A 188 9.92 16.79 -1.64
C LEU A 188 11.20 16.14 -2.18
N GLY A 189 12.39 16.67 -1.85
CA GLY A 189 13.67 16.19 -2.37
C GLY A 189 13.83 16.37 -3.89
N MET A 190 12.96 17.15 -4.54
CA MET A 190 13.03 17.37 -6.00
C MET A 190 14.03 18.46 -6.34
N GLU A 191 14.67 18.31 -7.50
CA GLU A 191 15.44 19.38 -8.14
C GLU A 191 14.53 20.59 -8.43
N VAL A 192 14.99 21.81 -8.10
CA VAL A 192 14.14 23.02 -8.10
C VAL A 192 13.55 23.31 -9.49
N GLU A 193 14.38 23.32 -10.52
CA GLU A 193 13.95 23.61 -11.90
C GLU A 193 12.95 22.57 -12.40
N PHE A 194 13.18 21.30 -12.06
CA PHE A 194 12.29 20.22 -12.45
C PHE A 194 10.96 20.25 -11.69
N ALA A 195 10.99 20.63 -10.41
CA ALA A 195 9.80 20.87 -9.61
C ALA A 195 8.95 22.02 -10.19
N ASP A 196 9.57 23.10 -10.63
CA ASP A 196 8.88 24.21 -11.31
C ASP A 196 8.26 23.76 -12.64
N HIS A 197 8.97 22.97 -13.43
CA HIS A 197 8.43 22.40 -14.66
C HIS A 197 7.20 21.54 -14.40
N ILE A 198 7.27 20.61 -13.44
CA ILE A 198 6.14 19.75 -13.05
C ILE A 198 4.96 20.60 -12.55
N ALA A 199 5.21 21.62 -11.72
CA ALA A 199 4.14 22.49 -11.20
C ALA A 199 3.41 23.27 -12.30
N ASN A 200 4.05 23.56 -13.44
CA ASN A 200 3.40 24.25 -14.54
C ASN A 200 2.49 23.33 -15.38
N GLU A 201 2.65 22.01 -15.32
CA GLU A 201 1.94 21.06 -16.19
C GLU A 201 0.93 20.17 -15.47
N VAL A 202 1.13 19.85 -14.19
CA VAL A 202 0.31 18.88 -13.47
C VAL A 202 -1.14 19.35 -13.29
N ASP A 203 -2.07 18.50 -13.71
CA ASP A 203 -3.51 18.65 -13.48
C ASP A 203 -3.97 17.95 -12.20
N ILE A 204 -3.41 16.78 -11.88
CA ILE A 204 -3.89 15.92 -10.79
C ILE A 204 -2.73 15.41 -9.96
N ILE A 205 -2.81 15.60 -8.65
CA ILE A 205 -1.85 15.02 -7.70
C ILE A 205 -2.51 13.86 -6.97
N VAL A 206 -1.89 12.68 -7.00
CA VAL A 206 -2.27 11.52 -6.18
C VAL A 206 -1.19 11.27 -5.14
N HIS A 207 -1.46 11.71 -3.91
CA HIS A 207 -0.58 11.50 -2.78
C HIS A 207 -0.91 10.18 -2.07
N SER A 208 -0.30 9.09 -2.58
CA SER A 208 -0.39 7.74 -1.99
C SER A 208 0.83 7.32 -1.16
N ALA A 209 1.90 8.12 -1.11
CA ALA A 209 3.05 7.80 -0.27
C ALA A 209 2.68 7.84 1.21
N GLY A 210 3.15 6.86 1.97
CA GLY A 210 2.94 6.76 3.41
C GLY A 210 3.83 5.68 4.00
N ASN A 211 4.14 5.79 5.28
CA ASN A 211 4.70 4.71 6.07
C ASN A 211 3.55 3.91 6.68
N THR A 212 3.43 2.62 6.35
CA THR A 212 2.35 1.75 6.79
C THR A 212 2.78 0.76 7.89
N ASN A 213 3.98 0.93 8.45
CA ASN A 213 4.47 0.08 9.53
C ASN A 213 3.88 0.56 10.87
N PHE A 214 3.12 -0.31 11.53
CA PHE A 214 2.45 -0.01 12.80
C PHE A 214 3.45 0.33 13.92
N ASN A 215 4.69 -0.16 13.82
CA ASN A 215 5.76 0.04 14.78
C ASN A 215 6.94 0.80 14.15
N GLU A 216 6.69 1.80 13.31
CA GLU A 216 7.73 2.72 12.86
C GLU A 216 8.14 3.69 13.98
N ARG A 217 9.37 4.20 13.93
CA ARG A 217 9.79 5.32 14.77
C ARG A 217 8.86 6.52 14.60
N TYR A 218 8.45 7.13 15.71
CA TYR A 218 7.46 8.21 15.69
C TYR A 218 7.90 9.44 14.88
N ASP A 219 9.18 9.84 14.92
CA ASP A 219 9.71 10.94 14.10
C ASP A 219 9.60 10.65 12.60
N VAL A 220 9.95 9.43 12.19
CA VAL A 220 9.87 9.00 10.79
C VAL A 220 8.41 8.93 10.33
N ALA A 221 7.52 8.40 11.18
CA ALA A 221 6.09 8.33 10.88
C ALA A 221 5.46 9.73 10.76
N ILE A 222 5.77 10.67 11.65
CA ILE A 222 5.33 12.07 11.53
C ILE A 222 5.86 12.71 10.25
N ASP A 223 7.15 12.53 9.96
CA ASP A 223 7.77 13.16 8.80
C ASP A 223 7.11 12.69 7.48
N VAL A 224 6.78 11.40 7.37
CA VAL A 224 6.16 10.86 6.16
C VAL A 224 4.64 11.06 6.13
N ASN A 225 3.92 10.68 7.17
CA ASN A 225 2.45 10.61 7.16
C ASN A 225 1.77 11.92 7.56
N THR A 226 2.41 12.76 8.38
CA THR A 226 1.86 14.05 8.82
C THR A 226 2.42 15.19 7.98
N LEU A 227 3.74 15.32 7.90
CA LEU A 227 4.40 16.42 7.19
C LEU A 227 4.50 16.19 5.67
N GLY A 228 4.51 14.93 5.22
CA GLY A 228 4.47 14.59 3.80
C GLY A 228 3.27 15.20 3.07
N PRO A 229 2.03 15.03 3.59
CA PRO A 229 0.86 15.75 3.08
C PRO A 229 1.01 17.27 3.05
N CYS A 230 1.55 17.90 4.11
CA CYS A 230 1.78 19.35 4.14
C CYS A 230 2.72 19.81 3.02
N ARG A 231 3.82 19.08 2.81
CA ARG A 231 4.80 19.38 1.77
C ARG A 231 4.22 19.17 0.37
N MET A 232 3.44 18.11 0.18
CA MET A 232 2.74 17.86 -1.08
C MET A 232 1.69 18.93 -1.37
N LEU A 233 0.95 19.39 -0.36
CA LEU A 233 -0.03 20.46 -0.52
C LEU A 233 0.64 21.81 -0.77
N SER A 234 1.78 22.07 -0.14
CA SER A 234 2.62 23.24 -0.45
C SER A 234 3.11 23.24 -1.90
N PHE A 235 3.44 22.07 -2.44
CA PHE A 235 3.74 21.91 -3.87
C PHE A 235 2.49 22.10 -4.74
N ALA A 236 1.35 21.55 -4.32
CA ALA A 236 0.07 21.68 -5.02
C ALA A 236 -0.36 23.16 -5.17
N LYS A 237 -0.11 24.02 -4.17
CA LYS A 237 -0.37 25.47 -4.25
C LYS A 237 0.44 26.19 -5.33
N ARG A 238 1.58 25.63 -5.74
CA ARG A 238 2.38 26.17 -6.85
C ARG A 238 1.87 25.71 -8.22
N CYS A 239 0.97 24.72 -8.26
CA CYS A 239 0.49 24.13 -9.49
C CYS A 239 -0.61 24.98 -10.12
N LYS A 240 -0.31 25.65 -11.24
CA LYS A 240 -1.22 26.63 -11.87
C LYS A 240 -2.47 26.00 -12.48
N GLY A 241 -2.35 24.76 -12.97
CA GLY A 241 -3.41 24.02 -13.66
C GLY A 241 -4.16 23.01 -12.80
N LEU A 242 -3.83 22.91 -11.51
CA LEU A 242 -4.30 21.82 -10.65
C LEU A 242 -5.84 21.77 -10.58
N LYS A 243 -6.39 20.61 -10.95
CA LYS A 243 -7.82 20.28 -10.88
C LYS A 243 -8.18 19.62 -9.57
N LEU A 244 -7.28 18.78 -9.04
CA LEU A 244 -7.57 18.00 -7.85
C LEU A 244 -6.29 17.53 -7.13
N PHE A 245 -6.34 17.57 -5.81
CA PHE A 245 -5.41 16.88 -4.93
C PHE A 245 -6.11 15.67 -4.27
N MET A 246 -5.69 14.46 -4.60
CA MET A 246 -6.18 13.24 -3.99
C MET A 246 -5.18 12.73 -2.93
N HIS A 247 -5.65 12.50 -1.70
CA HIS A 247 -4.86 11.86 -0.64
C HIS A 247 -5.39 10.47 -0.34
N VAL A 248 -4.51 9.46 -0.36
CA VAL A 248 -4.85 8.11 0.10
C VAL A 248 -4.52 8.00 1.58
N SER A 249 -5.56 7.83 2.39
CA SER A 249 -5.50 7.57 3.82
C SER A 249 -5.91 6.12 4.14
N THR A 250 -6.58 5.87 5.25
CA THR A 250 -7.17 4.57 5.60
C THR A 250 -8.43 4.78 6.42
N ALA A 251 -9.43 3.88 6.33
CA ALA A 251 -10.63 3.95 7.15
C ALA A 251 -10.32 3.83 8.64
N TYR A 252 -9.20 3.18 9.00
CA TYR A 252 -8.75 3.03 10.38
C TYR A 252 -8.17 4.31 11.01
N THR A 253 -8.03 5.42 10.25
CA THR A 253 -7.77 6.74 10.86
C THR A 253 -8.90 7.20 11.78
N ASN A 254 -10.05 6.53 11.75
CA ASN A 254 -11.11 6.76 12.71
C ASN A 254 -10.82 6.21 14.12
N GLY A 255 -9.68 5.57 14.34
CA GLY A 255 -9.19 5.16 15.66
C GLY A 255 -10.17 4.21 16.37
N GLN A 256 -10.29 4.35 17.68
CA GLN A 256 -11.11 3.49 18.55
C GLN A 256 -12.62 3.79 18.50
N ARG A 257 -13.11 4.59 17.53
CA ARG A 257 -14.55 4.85 17.38
C ARG A 257 -15.33 3.55 17.16
N LYS A 258 -16.53 3.50 17.73
CA LYS A 258 -17.44 2.35 17.71
C LYS A 258 -18.70 2.66 16.90
N GLY A 259 -19.39 1.62 16.44
CA GLY A 259 -20.62 1.76 15.68
C GLY A 259 -20.37 2.27 14.26
N VAL A 260 -21.40 2.84 13.62
CA VAL A 260 -21.30 3.35 12.25
C VAL A 260 -20.60 4.70 12.24
N ILE A 261 -19.47 4.78 11.53
CA ILE A 261 -18.59 5.95 11.48
C ILE A 261 -18.76 6.66 10.14
N SER A 262 -19.21 7.91 10.17
CA SER A 262 -19.52 8.72 8.99
C SER A 262 -18.28 9.17 8.21
N GLU A 263 -18.43 9.39 6.90
CA GLU A 263 -17.42 9.95 5.99
C GLU A 263 -17.19 11.45 6.20
N LYS A 264 -16.61 11.82 7.36
CA LYS A 264 -16.32 13.21 7.72
C LYS A 264 -14.82 13.54 7.71
N PRO A 265 -14.44 14.77 7.33
CA PRO A 265 -13.09 15.28 7.55
C PRO A 265 -12.73 15.29 9.03
N PHE A 266 -11.44 15.14 9.33
CA PHE A 266 -10.93 15.52 10.64
C PHE A 266 -10.71 17.03 10.72
N ARG A 267 -11.01 17.60 11.88
CA ARG A 267 -10.66 18.97 12.24
C ARG A 267 -9.47 18.99 13.18
N ASN A 268 -8.68 20.06 13.11
CA ASN A 268 -7.61 20.28 14.07
C ASN A 268 -8.18 20.33 15.51
N GLY A 269 -7.49 19.71 16.46
CA GLY A 269 -7.95 19.59 17.85
C GLY A 269 -8.80 18.36 18.16
N GLU A 270 -9.19 17.55 17.18
CA GLU A 270 -9.96 16.33 17.42
C GLU A 270 -9.15 15.27 18.18
N SER A 271 -9.73 14.74 19.25
CA SER A 271 -9.18 13.67 20.09
C SER A 271 -10.28 12.64 20.33
N ILE A 272 -10.03 11.39 19.93
CA ILE A 272 -11.04 10.31 20.01
C ILE A 272 -11.30 9.96 21.47
N THR A 273 -10.25 9.94 22.31
CA THR A 273 -10.42 9.76 23.76
C THR A 273 -11.38 10.80 24.34
N ARG A 274 -11.26 12.06 23.93
CA ARG A 274 -12.15 13.13 24.38
C ARG A 274 -13.57 12.96 23.85
N GLU A 275 -13.72 12.55 22.59
CA GLU A 275 -15.02 12.25 21.99
C GLU A 275 -15.74 11.15 22.78
N LEU A 276 -15.08 10.02 23.04
CA LEU A 276 -15.63 8.90 23.80
C LEU A 276 -15.98 9.29 25.24
N ALA A 277 -15.11 10.04 25.92
CA ALA A 277 -15.36 10.50 27.28
C ALA A 277 -16.57 11.45 27.40
N ALA A 278 -16.81 12.28 26.37
CA ALA A 278 -17.97 13.14 26.31
C ALA A 278 -19.28 12.32 26.21
N PHE A 279 -19.26 11.18 25.53
CA PHE A 279 -20.38 10.25 25.50
C PHE A 279 -20.61 9.54 26.84
N GLU A 280 -19.54 9.26 27.59
CA GLU A 280 -19.59 8.57 28.89
C GLU A 280 -19.88 9.50 30.10
N ASN A 281 -20.16 10.80 29.88
CA ASN A 281 -20.35 11.80 30.93
C ASN A 281 -19.19 11.87 31.95
N CYS A 282 -17.96 11.62 31.51
CA CYS A 282 -16.78 11.68 32.37
C CYS A 282 -16.27 13.13 32.51
N MET A 283 -16.09 13.63 33.74
CA MET A 283 -15.65 15.01 34.00
C MET A 283 -14.13 15.24 33.91
N SER A 284 -13.35 14.33 33.33
CA SER A 284 -11.91 14.50 33.21
C SER A 284 -11.50 15.38 32.02
N SER A 285 -10.48 16.21 32.23
CA SER A 285 -9.84 17.04 31.20
C SER A 285 -8.96 16.16 30.31
N PHE A 286 -9.48 15.72 29.17
CA PHE A 286 -8.70 15.00 28.15
C PHE A 286 -7.96 15.97 27.23
N PRO A 287 -6.74 15.63 26.78
CA PRO A 287 -5.94 16.53 25.97
C PRO A 287 -6.57 16.75 24.58
N ILE A 288 -6.56 18.01 24.14
CA ILE A 288 -6.81 18.41 22.76
C ILE A 288 -5.59 17.99 21.93
N LEU A 289 -5.80 17.41 20.76
CA LEU A 289 -4.71 17.07 19.86
C LEU A 289 -4.26 18.33 19.11
N ASP A 290 -3.13 18.89 19.54
CA ASP A 290 -2.41 19.92 18.79
C ASP A 290 -1.33 19.24 17.92
N VAL A 291 -1.59 19.16 16.62
CA VAL A 291 -0.70 18.47 15.67
C VAL A 291 0.68 19.12 15.62
N GLU A 292 0.78 20.45 15.73
CA GLU A 292 2.07 21.16 15.72
C GLU A 292 2.87 20.88 16.99
N ALA A 293 2.20 20.83 18.14
CA ALA A 293 2.82 20.42 19.40
C ALA A 293 3.31 18.96 19.34
N GLU A 294 2.53 18.04 18.76
CA GLU A 294 2.94 16.64 18.58
C GLU A 294 4.17 16.50 17.68
N ILE A 295 4.20 17.27 16.58
CA ILE A 295 5.37 17.34 15.69
C ILE A 295 6.60 17.74 16.51
N LYS A 296 6.50 18.79 17.32
CA LYS A 296 7.60 19.24 18.17
C LYS A 296 8.04 18.17 19.17
N VAL A 297 7.09 17.51 19.84
CA VAL A 297 7.39 16.41 20.78
C VAL A 297 8.19 15.30 20.09
N ALA A 298 7.80 14.87 18.90
CA ALA A 298 8.51 13.80 18.18
C ALA A 298 9.94 14.19 17.83
N PHE A 299 10.16 15.41 17.33
CA PHE A 299 11.50 15.86 16.92
C PHE A 299 12.40 16.22 18.11
N ASP A 300 11.86 16.78 19.19
CA ASP A 300 12.61 17.03 20.43
C ASP A 300 13.02 15.71 21.07
N ALA A 301 12.13 14.72 21.13
CA ALA A 301 12.44 13.38 21.64
C ALA A 301 13.54 12.68 20.82
N ARG A 302 13.48 12.79 19.49
CA ARG A 302 14.53 12.27 18.59
C ARG A 302 15.90 12.83 18.93
N ASN A 303 15.99 14.13 19.22
CA ASN A 303 17.26 14.80 19.54
C ASN A 303 17.72 14.51 20.98
N ALA A 304 16.79 14.25 21.90
CA ALA A 304 17.07 13.96 23.31
C ALA A 304 17.50 12.50 23.53
N PHE A 305 16.97 11.55 22.76
CA PHE A 305 17.37 10.16 22.86
C PHE A 305 18.78 9.98 22.26
N GLN A 306 19.74 9.59 23.10
CA GLN A 306 21.07 9.14 22.70
C GLN A 306 21.15 7.60 22.76
N ASP A 307 22.10 7.01 22.03
CA ASP A 307 22.48 5.58 22.02
C ASP A 307 21.68 4.61 21.11
N ASN A 308 22.11 3.34 21.10
CA ASN A 308 21.63 2.26 20.22
C ASN A 308 20.14 1.88 20.40
N ILE A 309 19.44 2.49 21.36
CA ILE A 309 18.04 2.19 21.71
C ILE A 309 17.03 3.26 21.26
N VAL A 310 17.49 4.30 20.54
CA VAL A 310 16.63 5.39 20.03
C VAL A 310 15.44 4.84 19.25
N THR A 311 15.64 3.85 18.38
CA THR A 311 14.57 3.27 17.58
C THR A 311 13.43 2.72 18.44
N GLN A 312 13.75 1.91 19.47
CA GLN A 312 12.74 1.33 20.36
C GLN A 312 12.02 2.41 21.16
N LYS A 313 12.76 3.38 21.73
CA LYS A 313 12.15 4.48 22.48
C LYS A 313 11.21 5.33 21.62
N MET A 314 11.56 5.58 20.37
CA MET A 314 10.71 6.32 19.44
C MET A 314 9.47 5.52 19.00
N GLN A 315 9.58 4.20 18.89
CA GLN A 315 8.43 3.32 18.65
C GLN A 315 7.47 3.33 19.84
N ASP A 316 8.00 3.16 21.05
CA ASP A 316 7.22 3.17 22.28
C ASP A 316 6.51 4.52 22.47
N LEU A 317 7.22 5.63 22.22
CA LEU A 317 6.64 6.98 22.26
C LEU A 317 5.47 7.11 21.28
N GLY A 318 5.64 6.72 20.01
CA GLY A 318 4.56 6.80 19.02
C GLY A 318 3.31 6.03 19.43
N MET A 319 3.49 4.82 19.95
CA MET A 319 2.40 3.98 20.46
C MET A 319 1.72 4.60 21.69
N GLU A 320 2.50 5.18 22.61
CA GLU A 320 1.97 5.89 23.77
C GLU A 320 1.13 7.10 23.36
N ARG A 321 1.65 7.94 22.45
CA ARG A 321 0.92 9.12 21.93
C ARG A 321 -0.36 8.71 21.21
N ALA A 322 -0.31 7.72 20.33
CA ALA A 322 -1.49 7.23 19.63
C ALA A 322 -2.60 6.81 20.59
N ARG A 323 -2.27 5.98 21.59
CA ARG A 323 -3.22 5.51 22.60
C ARG A 323 -3.77 6.63 23.48
N MET A 324 -2.94 7.62 23.82
CA MET A 324 -3.37 8.78 24.60
C MET A 324 -4.54 9.52 23.94
N TYR A 325 -4.50 9.66 22.61
CA TYR A 325 -5.53 10.38 21.86
C TYR A 325 -6.63 9.48 21.25
N GLY A 326 -6.57 8.16 21.46
CA GLY A 326 -7.62 7.21 21.10
C GLY A 326 -7.43 6.54 19.73
N TRP A 327 -6.19 6.47 19.25
CA TRP A 327 -5.80 5.69 18.07
C TRP A 327 -5.08 4.40 18.47
N GLN A 328 -5.26 3.33 17.68
CA GLN A 328 -4.72 1.99 17.99
C GLN A 328 -3.18 1.94 17.95
N ASP A 329 -2.60 2.60 16.95
CA ASP A 329 -1.15 2.59 16.69
C ASP A 329 -0.65 3.88 16.02
N THR A 330 0.68 3.99 15.94
CA THR A 330 1.39 5.14 15.37
C THR A 330 1.03 5.40 13.91
N TYR A 331 0.75 4.34 13.13
CA TYR A 331 0.44 4.49 11.71
C TYR A 331 -0.89 5.21 11.51
N VAL A 332 -1.98 4.70 12.09
CA VAL A 332 -3.30 5.31 11.92
C VAL A 332 -3.38 6.70 12.56
N PHE A 333 -2.64 6.91 13.65
CA PHE A 333 -2.55 8.21 14.32
C PHE A 333 -1.86 9.27 13.46
N THR A 334 -0.68 8.96 12.90
CA THR A 334 0.04 9.92 12.04
C THR A 334 -0.68 10.17 10.71
N LYS A 335 -1.41 9.18 10.19
CA LYS A 335 -2.31 9.38 9.03
C LYS A 335 -3.47 10.32 9.35
N ALA A 336 -4.10 10.18 10.52
CA ALA A 336 -5.15 11.09 10.95
C ALA A 336 -4.63 12.54 11.11
N MET A 337 -3.44 12.70 11.71
CA MET A 337 -2.78 14.01 11.78
C MET A 337 -2.50 14.59 10.38
N GLY A 338 -2.04 13.77 9.43
CA GLY A 338 -1.86 14.21 8.04
C GLY A 338 -3.14 14.73 7.39
N GLU A 339 -4.28 14.09 7.65
CA GLU A 339 -5.58 14.57 7.19
C GLU A 339 -5.99 15.90 7.84
N MET A 340 -5.75 16.07 9.15
CA MET A 340 -6.00 17.33 9.86
C MET A 340 -5.17 18.48 9.27
N MET A 341 -3.92 18.20 8.90
CA MET A 341 -3.04 19.16 8.25
C MET A 341 -3.50 19.50 6.83
N ILE A 342 -4.01 18.53 6.07
CA ILE A 342 -4.61 18.81 4.76
C ILE A 342 -5.79 19.76 4.92
N GLU A 343 -6.73 19.46 5.84
CA GLU A 343 -7.93 20.29 5.99
C GLU A 343 -7.59 21.70 6.48
N SER A 344 -6.60 21.86 7.35
CA SER A 344 -6.19 23.19 7.84
C SER A 344 -5.41 24.01 6.81
N GLN A 345 -4.72 23.37 5.86
CA GLN A 345 -3.81 24.06 4.94
C GLN A 345 -4.25 24.08 3.48
N ARG A 346 -5.29 23.34 3.07
CA ARG A 346 -5.66 23.20 1.64
C ARG A 346 -6.13 24.47 0.95
N GLU A 347 -6.62 25.45 1.70
CA GLU A 347 -7.19 26.68 1.15
C GLU A 347 -8.25 26.36 0.07
N GLU A 348 -8.09 26.90 -1.14
CA GLU A 348 -9.01 26.74 -2.26
C GLU A 348 -8.77 25.45 -3.07
N ILE A 349 -7.75 24.65 -2.73
CA ILE A 349 -7.45 23.41 -3.48
C ILE A 349 -8.60 22.41 -3.30
N PRO A 350 -9.18 21.88 -4.40
CA PRO A 350 -10.12 20.78 -4.33
C PRO A 350 -9.41 19.50 -3.86
N VAL A 351 -9.89 18.92 -2.77
CA VAL A 351 -9.29 17.75 -2.13
C VAL A 351 -10.27 16.58 -2.08
N VAL A 352 -9.80 15.39 -2.44
CA VAL A 352 -10.46 14.13 -2.13
C VAL A 352 -9.57 13.29 -1.24
N ILE A 353 -10.08 12.90 -0.08
CA ILE A 353 -9.46 11.90 0.80
C ILE A 353 -10.13 10.55 0.55
N ILE A 354 -9.32 9.57 0.16
CA ILE A 354 -9.73 8.19 -0.03
C ILE A 354 -9.28 7.38 1.19
N ARG A 355 -10.21 6.82 1.94
CA ARG A 355 -9.98 5.99 3.14
C ARG A 355 -10.42 4.56 2.82
N PRO A 356 -9.57 3.75 2.17
CA PRO A 356 -9.85 2.33 2.02
C PRO A 356 -9.69 1.62 3.37
N SER A 357 -10.44 0.53 3.56
CA SER A 357 -10.17 -0.43 4.62
C SER A 357 -8.99 -1.35 4.25
N ILE A 358 -8.97 -2.61 4.68
CA ILE A 358 -7.86 -3.53 4.38
C ILE A 358 -7.88 -3.84 2.88
N ILE A 359 -6.90 -3.32 2.15
CA ILE A 359 -6.80 -3.57 0.71
C ILE A 359 -6.20 -4.95 0.48
N GLU A 360 -6.97 -5.83 -0.13
CA GLU A 360 -6.56 -7.17 -0.51
C GLU A 360 -6.32 -7.28 -2.01
N SER A 361 -6.05 -8.50 -2.49
CA SER A 361 -5.79 -8.77 -3.92
C SER A 361 -6.89 -8.23 -4.83
N THR A 362 -6.57 -7.96 -6.08
CA THR A 362 -7.57 -7.57 -7.08
C THR A 362 -8.68 -8.63 -7.23
N TYR A 363 -9.91 -8.19 -7.45
CA TYR A 363 -11.06 -9.07 -7.65
C TYR A 363 -11.13 -9.56 -9.10
N LYS A 364 -11.13 -8.64 -10.06
CA LYS A 364 -11.28 -8.94 -11.48
C LYS A 364 -10.11 -8.44 -12.32
N GLU A 365 -9.65 -7.21 -12.08
CA GLU A 365 -8.76 -6.52 -13.02
C GLU A 365 -7.42 -6.07 -12.41
N PRO A 366 -6.36 -5.93 -13.24
CA PRO A 366 -6.23 -6.49 -14.59
C PRO A 366 -6.01 -8.01 -14.57
N ILE A 367 -5.67 -8.56 -13.41
CA ILE A 367 -5.43 -9.99 -13.18
C ILE A 367 -6.12 -10.34 -11.86
N PRO A 368 -7.09 -11.26 -11.80
CA PRO A 368 -7.70 -11.68 -10.55
C PRO A 368 -6.66 -12.25 -9.58
N GLY A 369 -6.74 -11.88 -8.30
CA GLY A 369 -5.85 -12.38 -7.26
C GLY A 369 -4.45 -11.74 -7.28
N TRP A 370 -4.20 -10.74 -8.12
CA TRP A 370 -2.91 -10.06 -8.11
C TRP A 370 -2.73 -9.28 -6.81
N ILE A 371 -1.60 -9.55 -6.16
CA ILE A 371 -1.21 -8.96 -4.90
C ILE A 371 0.31 -8.86 -4.85
N GLU A 372 0.81 -7.83 -4.17
CA GLU A 372 2.24 -7.68 -3.94
C GLU A 372 2.51 -7.56 -2.45
N GLY A 373 3.42 -8.38 -1.91
CA GLY A 373 3.70 -8.40 -0.47
C GLY A 373 2.53 -8.97 0.35
N LEU A 374 2.74 -9.08 1.65
CA LEU A 374 1.74 -9.59 2.60
C LEU A 374 0.86 -8.44 3.11
N ARG A 375 -0.44 -8.66 3.12
CA ARG A 375 -1.48 -7.80 3.69
C ARG A 375 -1.81 -8.23 5.11
N MET A 376 -2.84 -7.61 5.70
CA MET A 376 -3.15 -7.82 7.10
C MET A 376 -3.61 -9.27 7.37
N MET A 377 -4.44 -9.84 6.50
CA MET A 377 -4.94 -11.21 6.72
C MET A 377 -3.94 -12.30 6.26
N ASP A 378 -3.05 -12.00 5.31
CA ASP A 378 -2.18 -13.01 4.70
C ASP A 378 -1.28 -13.77 5.68
N PRO A 379 -0.67 -13.15 6.71
CA PRO A 379 0.08 -13.90 7.72
C PRO A 379 -0.80 -14.93 8.43
N LEU A 380 -2.03 -14.57 8.82
CA LEU A 380 -2.96 -15.48 9.49
C LEU A 380 -3.30 -16.65 8.58
N LEU A 381 -3.63 -16.36 7.31
CA LEU A 381 -3.91 -17.34 6.27
C LEU A 381 -2.74 -18.33 6.09
N ILE A 382 -1.52 -17.82 5.89
CA ILE A 382 -0.34 -18.64 5.58
C ILE A 382 0.03 -19.54 6.77
N TYR A 383 0.03 -18.99 7.99
CA TYR A 383 0.40 -19.76 9.18
C TYR A 383 -0.68 -20.76 9.56
N TYR A 384 -1.95 -20.43 9.35
CA TYR A 384 -3.05 -21.37 9.50
C TYR A 384 -2.92 -22.54 8.52
N GLY A 385 -2.74 -22.28 7.22
CA GLY A 385 -2.58 -23.34 6.22
C GLY A 385 -1.39 -24.26 6.48
N LYS A 386 -0.31 -23.73 7.06
CA LYS A 386 0.86 -24.53 7.48
C LYS A 386 0.65 -25.33 8.77
N GLY A 387 -0.51 -25.21 9.41
CA GLY A 387 -0.79 -25.81 10.71
C GLY A 387 0.03 -25.21 11.86
N GLU A 388 0.59 -24.02 11.68
CA GLU A 388 1.43 -23.32 12.66
C GLU A 388 0.64 -22.31 13.50
N LEU A 389 -0.58 -21.96 13.08
CA LEU A 389 -1.54 -21.16 13.83
C LEU A 389 -2.83 -21.97 13.99
N THR A 390 -3.08 -22.50 15.18
CA THR A 390 -4.23 -23.37 15.51
C THR A 390 -5.34 -22.64 16.26
N ALA A 391 -5.04 -21.46 16.78
CA ALA A 391 -5.92 -20.64 17.60
C ALA A 391 -5.62 -19.16 17.40
N PHE A 392 -6.64 -18.30 17.53
CA PHE A 392 -6.45 -16.85 17.46
C PHE A 392 -7.47 -16.09 18.33
N PRO A 393 -7.09 -14.99 19.01
CA PRO A 393 -8.03 -14.15 19.72
C PRO A 393 -8.74 -13.21 18.74
N VAL A 394 -10.06 -13.33 18.68
CA VAL A 394 -10.92 -12.55 17.79
C VAL A 394 -12.36 -12.63 18.28
N ASP A 395 -13.13 -11.56 18.11
CA ASP A 395 -14.59 -11.65 18.22
C ASP A 395 -15.11 -12.46 17.02
N ALA A 396 -15.60 -13.67 17.26
CA ALA A 396 -16.13 -14.54 16.21
C ALA A 396 -17.26 -13.90 15.40
N LYS A 397 -18.02 -12.98 16.01
CA LYS A 397 -19.09 -12.20 15.36
C LYS A 397 -18.61 -10.84 14.85
N GLY A 398 -17.35 -10.50 15.10
CA GLY A 398 -16.69 -9.32 14.59
C GLY A 398 -16.60 -9.35 13.07
N VAL A 399 -16.48 -8.17 12.48
CA VAL A 399 -16.35 -7.99 11.03
C VAL A 399 -14.95 -7.52 10.72
N ILE A 400 -14.30 -8.20 9.77
CA ILE A 400 -13.07 -7.73 9.15
C ILE A 400 -13.43 -6.89 7.92
N ASP A 401 -13.02 -5.63 7.91
CA ASP A 401 -13.30 -4.76 6.78
C ASP A 401 -12.18 -4.86 5.75
N ALA A 402 -12.44 -5.59 4.67
CA ALA A 402 -11.55 -5.78 3.54
C ALA A 402 -12.19 -5.31 2.22
N VAL A 403 -11.35 -4.90 1.27
CA VAL A 403 -11.74 -4.43 -0.06
C VAL A 403 -10.73 -4.85 -1.14
N PRO A 404 -11.17 -5.28 -2.33
CA PRO A 404 -10.26 -5.56 -3.45
C PRO A 404 -9.57 -4.30 -4.00
N ALA A 405 -8.29 -4.41 -4.37
CA ALA A 405 -7.49 -3.27 -4.84
C ALA A 405 -8.03 -2.59 -6.11
N ASP A 406 -8.59 -3.35 -7.05
CA ASP A 406 -9.17 -2.82 -8.29
C ASP A 406 -10.44 -2.01 -8.03
N MET A 407 -11.28 -2.42 -7.09
CA MET A 407 -12.44 -1.62 -6.65
C MET A 407 -12.00 -0.31 -6.00
N VAL A 408 -10.94 -0.33 -5.18
CA VAL A 408 -10.38 0.90 -4.59
C VAL A 408 -9.94 1.87 -5.70
N VAL A 409 -9.20 1.38 -6.70
CA VAL A 409 -8.74 2.18 -7.82
C VAL A 409 -9.89 2.73 -8.67
N ASN A 410 -10.92 1.93 -8.94
CA ASN A 410 -12.08 2.39 -9.72
C ASN A 410 -12.83 3.50 -8.98
N ALA A 411 -13.02 3.38 -7.67
CA ALA A 411 -13.59 4.43 -6.84
C ALA A 411 -12.72 5.70 -6.81
N MET A 412 -11.39 5.56 -6.76
CA MET A 412 -10.45 6.69 -6.88
C MET A 412 -10.67 7.43 -8.21
N LEU A 413 -10.71 6.72 -9.34
CA LEU A 413 -10.88 7.32 -10.67
C LEU A 413 -12.23 8.04 -10.79
N ALA A 414 -13.31 7.42 -10.31
CA ALA A 414 -14.64 8.03 -10.29
C ALA A 414 -14.69 9.30 -9.41
N ALA A 415 -14.11 9.26 -8.21
CA ALA A 415 -14.05 10.41 -7.32
C ALA A 415 -13.18 11.53 -7.90
N MET A 416 -12.06 11.18 -8.56
CA MET A 416 -11.21 12.16 -9.25
C MET A 416 -11.99 12.89 -10.35
N ALA A 417 -12.70 12.15 -11.20
CA ALA A 417 -13.47 12.73 -12.28
C ALA A 417 -14.60 13.63 -11.77
N LYS A 418 -15.38 13.14 -10.80
CA LYS A 418 -16.50 13.89 -10.22
C LYS A 418 -16.07 15.25 -9.66
N HIS A 419 -15.03 15.27 -8.85
CA HIS A 419 -14.63 16.50 -8.14
C HIS A 419 -13.64 17.35 -8.93
N GLY A 420 -12.78 16.72 -9.74
CA GLY A 420 -11.81 17.43 -10.57
C GLY A 420 -12.44 18.12 -11.78
N ALA A 421 -13.54 17.59 -12.35
CA ALA A 421 -14.24 18.24 -13.46
C ALA A 421 -14.96 19.52 -13.01
N VAL A 422 -15.49 19.52 -11.78
CA VAL A 422 -16.19 20.68 -11.21
C VAL A 422 -15.20 21.76 -10.78
N GLY A 423 -14.01 21.37 -10.29
CA GLY A 423 -12.95 22.30 -9.90
C GLY A 423 -13.34 23.26 -8.78
N LYS A 424 -14.39 22.94 -8.00
CA LYS A 424 -14.84 23.78 -6.89
C LYS A 424 -14.00 23.47 -5.65
N PRO A 425 -13.59 24.52 -4.90
CA PRO A 425 -12.99 24.35 -3.58
C PRO A 425 -13.85 23.46 -2.70
N GLY A 426 -13.22 22.52 -2.01
CA GLY A 426 -13.92 21.62 -1.11
C GLY A 426 -13.09 20.40 -0.76
N LEU A 427 -13.45 19.77 0.35
CA LEU A 427 -12.89 18.51 0.77
C LEU A 427 -13.99 17.45 0.85
N ARG A 428 -13.70 16.28 0.28
CA ARG A 428 -14.60 15.13 0.23
C ARG A 428 -13.87 13.89 0.72
N VAL A 429 -14.57 13.09 1.51
CA VAL A 429 -14.03 11.87 2.10
C VAL A 429 -14.81 10.68 1.56
N TYR A 430 -14.11 9.63 1.17
CA TYR A 430 -14.71 8.37 0.74
C TYR A 430 -14.16 7.23 1.58
N HIS A 431 -15.03 6.52 2.29
CA HIS A 431 -14.73 5.24 2.93
C HIS A 431 -14.98 4.12 1.92
N ILE A 432 -13.91 3.55 1.36
CA ILE A 432 -14.03 2.39 0.49
C ILE A 432 -13.90 1.16 1.38
N ALA A 433 -15.05 0.66 1.81
CA ALA A 433 -15.18 -0.30 2.89
C ALA A 433 -16.37 -1.23 2.65
N SER A 434 -16.27 -2.45 3.18
CA SER A 434 -17.29 -3.49 3.06
C SER A 434 -18.24 -3.56 4.25
N SER A 435 -17.84 -3.13 5.45
CA SER A 435 -18.51 -3.54 6.69
C SER A 435 -19.98 -3.15 6.84
N VAL A 436 -20.44 -2.07 6.22
CA VAL A 436 -21.86 -1.64 6.29
C VAL A 436 -22.72 -2.24 5.18
N VAL A 437 -22.13 -2.61 4.04
CA VAL A 437 -22.87 -3.07 2.84
C VAL A 437 -22.77 -4.57 2.59
N ASN A 438 -21.65 -5.18 2.95
CA ASN A 438 -21.36 -6.59 2.72
C ASN A 438 -20.32 -7.09 3.75
N PRO A 439 -20.72 -7.24 5.03
CA PRO A 439 -19.80 -7.57 6.11
C PRO A 439 -19.17 -8.95 5.94
N LEU A 440 -17.84 -9.04 6.04
CA LEU A 440 -17.10 -10.29 6.17
C LEU A 440 -16.89 -10.62 7.65
N VAL A 441 -17.60 -11.63 8.15
CA VAL A 441 -17.51 -12.05 9.56
C VAL A 441 -16.28 -12.93 9.78
N TYR A 442 -15.60 -12.76 10.92
CA TYR A 442 -14.38 -13.52 11.23
C TYR A 442 -14.60 -15.03 11.27
N GLN A 443 -15.74 -15.49 11.80
CA GLN A 443 -16.08 -16.91 11.79
C GLN A 443 -16.15 -17.47 10.35
N ASP A 444 -16.83 -16.76 9.45
CA ASP A 444 -16.93 -17.16 8.04
C ASP A 444 -15.55 -17.17 7.37
N LEU A 445 -14.70 -16.18 7.67
CA LEU A 445 -13.32 -16.14 7.18
C LEU A 445 -12.51 -17.37 7.63
N CYS A 446 -12.63 -17.75 8.90
CA CYS A 446 -11.99 -18.97 9.43
C CYS A 446 -12.50 -20.23 8.71
N ASP A 447 -13.81 -20.30 8.44
CA ASP A 447 -14.43 -21.42 7.73
C ASP A 447 -13.95 -21.48 6.27
N TYR A 448 -13.82 -20.33 5.59
CA TYR A 448 -13.25 -20.26 4.24
C TYR A 448 -11.79 -20.71 4.19
N PHE A 449 -10.98 -20.30 5.16
CA PHE A 449 -9.60 -20.78 5.26
C PHE A 449 -9.55 -22.30 5.48
N PHE A 450 -10.42 -22.84 6.33
CA PHE A 450 -10.52 -24.28 6.56
C PHE A 450 -10.94 -25.03 5.29
N ASP A 451 -12.03 -24.62 4.64
CA ASP A 451 -12.55 -25.21 3.41
C ASP A 451 -11.47 -25.30 2.33
N TYR A 452 -10.73 -24.21 2.13
CA TYR A 452 -9.65 -24.14 1.14
C TYR A 452 -8.52 -25.13 1.47
N PHE A 453 -7.92 -25.04 2.65
CA PHE A 453 -6.73 -25.83 2.98
C PHE A 453 -7.04 -27.29 3.32
N ASN A 454 -8.28 -27.61 3.70
CA ASN A 454 -8.71 -29.00 3.82
C ASN A 454 -8.81 -29.67 2.44
N SER A 455 -9.20 -28.91 1.41
CA SER A 455 -9.30 -29.39 0.02
C SER A 455 -7.97 -29.32 -0.73
N SER A 456 -7.19 -28.28 -0.48
CA SER A 456 -5.88 -27.99 -1.10
C SER A 456 -4.81 -27.76 -0.02
N PRO A 457 -4.39 -28.83 0.68
CA PRO A 457 -3.44 -28.72 1.78
C PRO A 457 -2.04 -28.36 1.30
N TYR A 458 -1.31 -27.62 2.13
CA TYR A 458 0.13 -27.48 1.95
C TYR A 458 0.83 -28.84 2.06
N MET A 459 1.96 -28.96 1.36
CA MET A 459 2.80 -30.15 1.44
C MET A 459 3.96 -29.93 2.43
N ASP A 460 4.22 -30.93 3.26
CA ASP A 460 5.42 -30.95 4.09
C ASP A 460 6.68 -31.24 3.26
N LEU A 461 7.86 -31.23 3.90
CA LEU A 461 9.14 -31.54 3.24
C LEU A 461 9.21 -32.96 2.68
N GLN A 462 8.32 -33.86 3.12
CA GLN A 462 8.19 -35.23 2.66
C GLN A 462 7.06 -35.38 1.60
N ARG A 463 6.51 -34.27 1.10
CA ARG A 463 5.39 -34.22 0.15
C ARG A 463 4.11 -34.87 0.68
N ARG A 464 3.91 -34.83 1.99
CA ARG A 464 2.67 -35.29 2.62
C ARG A 464 1.77 -34.08 2.88
N PRO A 465 0.45 -34.22 2.67
CA PRO A 465 -0.52 -33.19 3.04
C PRO A 465 -0.42 -32.83 4.52
N ILE A 466 -0.27 -31.53 4.82
CA ILE A 466 -0.40 -30.99 6.17
C ILE A 466 -1.88 -31.00 6.53
N LYS A 467 -2.24 -31.80 7.54
CA LYS A 467 -3.60 -31.84 8.05
C LYS A 467 -3.82 -30.69 9.02
N ILE A 468 -4.71 -29.77 8.65
CA ILE A 468 -5.19 -28.71 9.53
C ILE A 468 -6.44 -29.15 10.29
N GLN A 469 -6.80 -28.39 11.32
CA GLN A 469 -8.06 -28.51 12.04
C GLN A 469 -8.74 -27.13 12.02
N PRO A 470 -10.07 -27.05 12.19
CA PRO A 470 -10.75 -25.78 12.34
C PRO A 470 -10.08 -24.92 13.42
N ALA A 471 -9.81 -23.66 13.11
CA ALA A 471 -9.15 -22.74 14.03
C ALA A 471 -10.01 -22.53 15.28
N LYS A 472 -9.38 -22.53 16.46
CA LYS A 472 -10.06 -22.13 17.70
C LYS A 472 -10.04 -20.62 17.85
N VAL A 473 -11.22 -20.00 17.95
CA VAL A 473 -11.35 -18.56 18.19
C VAL A 473 -11.62 -18.27 19.67
N PHE A 474 -11.05 -17.18 20.16
CA PHE A 474 -11.18 -16.77 21.57
C PHE A 474 -11.64 -15.31 21.66
N ASN A 475 -12.72 -15.06 22.41
CA ASN A 475 -13.27 -13.71 22.56
C ASN A 475 -12.49 -12.82 23.56
N SER A 476 -11.38 -13.32 24.12
CA SER A 476 -10.50 -12.55 24.99
C SER A 476 -9.04 -12.96 24.80
N MET A 477 -8.14 -12.01 25.03
CA MET A 477 -6.70 -12.28 25.04
C MET A 477 -6.30 -13.21 26.19
N ASP A 478 -6.97 -13.12 27.34
CA ASP A 478 -6.65 -13.93 28.52
C ASP A 478 -6.99 -15.41 28.31
N ASP A 479 -8.14 -15.71 27.71
CA ASP A 479 -8.53 -17.09 27.36
C ASP A 479 -7.57 -17.67 26.31
N PHE A 480 -7.21 -16.86 25.30
CA PHE A 480 -6.23 -17.25 24.29
C PHE A 480 -4.86 -17.53 24.92
N HIS A 481 -4.36 -16.66 25.80
CA HIS A 481 -3.09 -16.86 26.50
C HIS A 481 -3.10 -18.14 27.35
N THR A 482 -4.19 -18.38 28.08
CA THR A 482 -4.38 -19.60 28.89
C THR A 482 -4.37 -20.85 28.01
N HIS A 483 -5.04 -20.80 26.86
CA HIS A 483 -5.07 -21.88 25.89
C HIS A 483 -3.67 -22.20 25.36
N ILE A 484 -2.97 -21.18 24.86
CA ILE A 484 -1.62 -21.32 24.28
C ILE A 484 -0.61 -21.83 25.33
N GLN A 485 -0.70 -21.37 26.58
CA GLN A 485 0.14 -21.88 27.67
C GLN A 485 -0.14 -23.37 27.95
N THR A 486 -1.41 -23.75 27.99
CA THR A 486 -1.82 -25.15 28.21
C THR A 486 -1.34 -26.04 27.07
N GLU A 487 -1.49 -25.60 25.82
CA GLU A 487 -1.02 -26.30 24.62
C GLU A 487 0.51 -26.46 24.63
N ALA A 488 1.25 -25.45 25.09
CA ALA A 488 2.70 -25.53 25.26
C ALA A 488 3.12 -26.65 26.22
N VAL A 489 2.47 -26.74 27.38
CA VAL A 489 2.77 -27.74 28.41
C VAL A 489 2.42 -29.15 27.91
N GLN A 490 1.23 -29.32 27.33
CA GLN A 490 0.76 -30.62 26.81
C GLN A 490 1.65 -31.15 25.68
N ARG A 491 2.09 -30.28 24.76
CA ARG A 491 2.97 -30.68 23.65
C ARG A 491 4.41 -30.96 24.08
N SER A 492 4.84 -30.36 25.18
CA SER A 492 6.17 -30.62 25.76
C SER A 492 6.22 -31.94 26.53
N ALA A 493 5.10 -32.38 27.13
CA ALA A 493 5.02 -33.62 27.90
C ALA A 493 4.94 -34.91 27.05
N ASN A 494 4.55 -34.81 25.77
CA ASN A 494 4.16 -35.96 24.95
C ASN A 494 5.16 -36.36 23.83
N SER A 495 6.41 -35.87 23.81
CA SER A 495 7.35 -36.14 22.70
C SER A 495 8.75 -36.62 23.15
N PRO A 496 9.15 -37.88 22.83
CA PRO A 496 10.47 -38.44 23.12
C PRO A 496 11.64 -37.87 22.28
N GLN A 497 11.41 -36.88 21.40
CA GLN A 497 12.42 -36.22 20.57
C GLN A 497 12.61 -34.75 21.02
N GLU A 498 13.22 -34.60 22.19
CA GLU A 498 12.99 -33.47 23.12
C GLU A 498 13.46 -32.08 22.69
N ILE A 499 14.44 -31.92 21.78
CA ILE A 499 15.08 -30.59 21.56
C ILE A 499 14.66 -29.88 20.26
N ARG A 500 14.38 -30.64 19.19
CA ARG A 500 14.06 -30.03 17.87
C ARG A 500 12.56 -29.77 17.72
N PHE A 501 11.73 -30.65 18.27
CA PHE A 501 10.27 -30.52 18.29
C PHE A 501 9.83 -29.39 19.23
N SER A 502 10.41 -29.30 20.43
CA SER A 502 10.16 -28.22 21.40
C SER A 502 10.48 -26.83 20.83
N LYS A 503 11.60 -26.67 20.11
CA LYS A 503 11.95 -25.40 19.45
C LYS A 503 10.98 -24.99 18.34
N ARG A 504 10.41 -25.95 17.59
CA ARG A 504 9.42 -25.65 16.54
C ARG A 504 8.09 -25.22 17.15
N VAL A 505 7.63 -25.95 18.16
CA VAL A 505 6.41 -25.61 18.91
C VAL A 505 6.55 -24.23 19.55
N GLN A 506 7.65 -23.98 20.25
CA GLN A 506 7.89 -22.67 20.89
C GLN A 506 7.85 -21.52 19.89
N ARG A 507 8.49 -21.67 18.71
CA ARG A 507 8.44 -20.65 17.64
C ARG A 507 7.03 -20.37 17.14
N SER A 508 6.23 -21.42 16.94
CA SER A 508 4.82 -21.29 16.52
C SER A 508 4.00 -20.57 17.59
N LEU A 509 4.23 -20.86 18.88
CA LEU A 509 3.56 -20.16 19.98
C LEU A 509 3.99 -18.70 20.11
N ASP A 510 5.29 -18.41 19.98
CA ASP A 510 5.83 -17.05 20.03
C ASP A 510 5.27 -16.21 18.88
N LEU A 511 5.16 -16.82 17.69
CA LEU A 511 4.52 -16.22 16.53
C LEU A 511 3.04 -15.94 16.78
N ALA A 512 2.27 -16.91 17.32
CA ALA A 512 0.85 -16.74 17.62
C ALA A 512 0.63 -15.60 18.62
N LYS A 513 1.44 -15.52 19.68
CA LYS A 513 1.42 -14.41 20.65
C LYS A 513 1.76 -13.07 20.01
N HIS A 514 2.77 -13.06 19.13
CA HIS A 514 3.17 -11.84 18.43
C HIS A 514 2.06 -11.32 17.52
N LEU A 515 1.45 -12.18 16.70
CA LEU A 515 0.35 -11.82 15.80
C LEU A 515 -0.89 -11.39 16.59
N ALA A 516 -1.23 -12.12 17.66
CA ALA A 516 -2.34 -11.76 18.55
C ALA A 516 -2.18 -10.34 19.11
N LYS A 517 -1.00 -10.03 19.67
CA LYS A 517 -0.71 -8.69 20.20
C LYS A 517 -0.74 -7.60 19.12
N LEU A 518 -0.26 -7.90 17.91
CA LEU A 518 -0.22 -6.95 16.80
C LEU A 518 -1.61 -6.62 16.27
N TYR A 519 -2.50 -7.61 16.21
CA TYR A 519 -3.83 -7.49 15.61
C TYR A 519 -4.97 -7.34 16.62
N GLU A 520 -4.70 -7.43 17.92
CA GLU A 520 -5.68 -7.22 19.00
C GLU A 520 -6.55 -5.97 18.77
N PRO A 521 -6.01 -4.77 18.44
CA PRO A 521 -6.84 -3.58 18.28
C PRO A 521 -7.81 -3.63 17.08
N TYR A 522 -7.61 -4.57 16.17
CA TYR A 522 -8.37 -4.74 14.93
C TYR A 522 -9.32 -5.93 14.99
N THR A 523 -8.89 -7.03 15.60
CA THR A 523 -9.68 -8.27 15.81
C THR A 523 -10.87 -8.08 16.74
N PHE A 524 -10.81 -7.08 17.62
CA PHE A 524 -11.91 -6.68 18.51
C PHE A 524 -12.51 -5.32 18.12
N TYR A 525 -12.33 -4.88 16.87
CA TYR A 525 -12.80 -3.56 16.44
C TYR A 525 -14.32 -3.53 16.18
N GLU A 526 -15.01 -2.66 16.91
CA GLU A 526 -16.47 -2.50 16.86
C GLU A 526 -16.93 -1.40 15.89
N GLY A 527 -16.01 -0.70 15.23
CA GLY A 527 -16.34 0.32 14.22
C GLY A 527 -16.78 -0.29 12.89
N ARG A 528 -17.72 0.36 12.21
CA ARG A 528 -18.22 0.03 10.87
C ARG A 528 -18.19 1.30 10.03
N PHE A 529 -17.66 1.25 8.82
CA PHE A 529 -17.42 2.44 8.02
C PHE A 529 -18.61 2.73 7.10
N ASP A 530 -19.30 3.83 7.36
CA ASP A 530 -20.35 4.34 6.46
C ASP A 530 -19.76 4.59 5.08
N ASN A 531 -20.43 4.17 4.02
CA ASN A 531 -19.96 4.35 2.64
C ASN A 531 -20.99 5.10 1.78
N THR A 532 -21.82 5.93 2.42
CA THR A 532 -22.90 6.67 1.76
C THR A 532 -22.40 7.50 0.56
N ASN A 533 -21.24 8.16 0.65
CA ASN A 533 -20.64 8.91 -0.46
C ASN A 533 -20.21 7.98 -1.60
N VAL A 534 -19.67 6.80 -1.31
CA VAL A 534 -19.35 5.79 -2.32
C VAL A 534 -20.62 5.30 -3.02
N GLN A 535 -21.68 5.00 -2.26
CA GLN A 535 -22.97 4.59 -2.82
C GLN A 535 -23.60 5.67 -3.71
N MET A 536 -23.50 6.95 -3.32
CA MET A 536 -23.91 8.06 -4.17
C MET A 536 -23.06 8.15 -5.45
N LEU A 537 -21.75 7.89 -5.36
CA LEU A 537 -20.86 7.87 -6.52
C LEU A 537 -21.24 6.76 -7.51
N ILE A 538 -21.53 5.55 -7.03
CA ILE A 538 -21.98 4.42 -7.87
C ILE A 538 -23.27 4.76 -8.62
N LYS A 539 -24.22 5.42 -7.94
CA LYS A 539 -25.51 5.82 -8.53
C LYS A 539 -25.37 6.84 -9.67
N GLU A 540 -24.29 7.61 -9.70
CA GLU A 540 -24.01 8.60 -10.73
C GLU A 540 -23.26 8.02 -11.94
N LEU A 541 -22.76 6.79 -11.86
CA LEU A 541 -22.11 6.13 -13.00
C LEU A 541 -23.13 5.81 -14.10
N SER A 542 -22.74 6.05 -15.35
CA SER A 542 -23.44 5.48 -16.50
C SER A 542 -23.29 3.96 -16.55
N GLU A 543 -24.14 3.27 -17.30
CA GLU A 543 -24.03 1.81 -17.49
C GLU A 543 -22.70 1.40 -18.14
N GLU A 544 -22.12 2.25 -19.00
CA GLU A 544 -20.80 2.01 -19.57
C GLU A 544 -19.69 2.16 -18.54
N GLU A 545 -19.76 3.18 -17.69
CA GLU A 545 -18.80 3.36 -16.60
C GLU A 545 -18.92 2.26 -15.55
N LYS A 546 -20.14 1.80 -15.20
CA LYS A 546 -20.32 0.65 -14.30
C LYS A 546 -19.65 -0.60 -14.84
N ARG A 547 -19.68 -0.83 -16.15
CA ARG A 547 -19.01 -2.00 -16.76
C ARG A 547 -17.48 -1.93 -16.67
N HIS A 548 -16.90 -0.74 -16.79
CA HIS A 548 -15.44 -0.57 -16.86
C HIS A 548 -14.80 -0.13 -15.53
N PHE A 549 -15.56 0.46 -14.62
CA PHE A 549 -15.10 1.05 -13.37
C PHE A 549 -16.03 0.61 -12.22
N ASP A 550 -16.36 -0.68 -12.16
CA ASP A 550 -17.14 -1.25 -11.06
C ASP A 550 -16.36 -1.19 -9.74
N PHE A 551 -16.99 -0.68 -8.69
CA PHE A 551 -16.46 -0.67 -7.33
C PHE A 551 -17.54 -0.91 -6.28
N ASP A 552 -18.64 -1.58 -6.66
CA ASP A 552 -19.65 -1.98 -5.69
C ASP A 552 -19.17 -3.20 -4.88
N VAL A 553 -18.61 -2.92 -3.71
CA VAL A 553 -18.17 -3.94 -2.74
C VAL A 553 -19.36 -4.80 -2.25
N GLY A 554 -20.59 -4.29 -2.36
CA GLY A 554 -21.82 -5.03 -2.10
C GLY A 554 -21.98 -6.28 -2.96
N SER A 555 -21.35 -6.31 -4.13
CA SER A 555 -21.44 -7.40 -5.11
C SER A 555 -20.40 -8.51 -4.94
N VAL A 556 -19.48 -8.40 -3.97
CA VAL A 556 -18.42 -9.37 -3.75
C VAL A 556 -18.98 -10.63 -3.09
N ASP A 557 -18.86 -11.77 -3.75
CA ASP A 557 -19.04 -13.07 -3.10
C ASP A 557 -17.78 -13.38 -2.29
N TRP A 558 -17.86 -13.22 -0.97
CA TRP A 558 -16.71 -13.42 -0.09
C TRP A 558 -16.15 -14.83 -0.13
N LYS A 559 -17.00 -15.86 -0.27
CA LYS A 559 -16.53 -17.24 -0.30
C LYS A 559 -15.74 -17.50 -1.58
N ASP A 560 -16.29 -17.09 -2.73
CA ASP A 560 -15.60 -17.21 -4.02
C ASP A 560 -14.31 -16.38 -4.04
N TYR A 561 -14.39 -15.11 -3.63
CA TYR A 561 -13.24 -14.22 -3.61
C TYR A 561 -12.11 -14.76 -2.72
N ILE A 562 -12.40 -15.19 -1.50
CA ILE A 562 -11.35 -15.72 -0.60
C ILE A 562 -10.79 -17.04 -1.14
N CYS A 563 -11.64 -18.03 -1.42
CA CYS A 563 -11.19 -19.38 -1.74
C CYS A 563 -10.60 -19.51 -3.15
N ASN A 564 -11.17 -18.84 -4.15
CA ASN A 564 -10.83 -19.05 -5.56
C ASN A 564 -9.96 -17.95 -6.15
N ILE A 565 -9.89 -16.77 -5.52
CA ILE A 565 -9.15 -15.61 -6.06
C ILE A 565 -8.00 -15.21 -5.13
N HIS A 566 -8.31 -14.83 -3.89
CA HIS A 566 -7.35 -14.24 -2.97
C HIS A 566 -6.31 -15.25 -2.46
N ILE A 567 -6.73 -16.39 -1.89
CA ILE A 567 -5.78 -17.40 -1.40
C ILE A 567 -4.88 -17.90 -2.54
N PRO A 568 -5.40 -18.34 -3.70
CA PRO A 568 -4.56 -18.72 -4.83
C PRO A 568 -3.63 -17.59 -5.28
N GLY A 569 -4.11 -16.34 -5.26
CA GLY A 569 -3.32 -15.14 -5.56
C GLY A 569 -2.13 -14.95 -4.62
N VAL A 570 -2.35 -15.03 -3.30
CA VAL A 570 -1.29 -14.95 -2.28
C VAL A 570 -0.26 -16.05 -2.48
N LEU A 571 -0.71 -17.29 -2.71
CA LEU A 571 0.18 -18.43 -2.97
C LEU A 571 1.00 -18.22 -4.25
N ARG A 572 0.37 -17.74 -5.32
CA ARG A 572 1.00 -17.55 -6.62
C ARG A 572 1.98 -16.38 -6.65
N HIS A 573 1.63 -15.24 -6.05
CA HIS A 573 2.38 -13.99 -6.23
C HIS A 573 3.33 -13.70 -5.06
N VAL A 574 3.02 -14.15 -3.84
CA VAL A 574 3.83 -13.85 -2.65
C VAL A 574 4.69 -15.03 -2.22
N GLN A 575 4.19 -16.27 -2.34
CA GLN A 575 4.95 -17.48 -1.96
C GLN A 575 5.84 -18.07 -3.08
N LYS A 576 6.06 -17.36 -4.21
CA LYS A 576 6.92 -17.85 -5.33
C LYS A 576 8.24 -18.46 -4.80
N GLY A 577 8.45 -19.75 -5.04
CA GLY A 577 9.67 -20.47 -4.69
C GLY A 577 9.77 -21.03 -3.26
N ARG A 578 8.72 -20.91 -2.43
CA ARG A 578 8.65 -21.55 -1.10
C ARG A 578 7.74 -22.77 -1.09
N GLY A 579 8.05 -23.74 -1.95
CA GLY A 579 7.47 -25.10 -1.94
C GLY A 579 5.94 -25.14 -2.04
N LEU A 580 5.42 -25.05 -3.26
CA LEU A 580 4.20 -25.77 -3.63
C LEU A 580 4.53 -27.25 -3.80
#